data_AF-A0A9R0BK17-F1
#
_entry.id   AF-A0A9R0BK17-F1
#
_cell.length_a   1.000
_cell.length_b   1.000
_cell.length_c   1.000
_cell.angle_alpha   90.00
_cell.angle_beta   90.00
_cell.angle_gamma   90.00
#
_symmetry.space_group_name_H-M   'P 1'
#
loop_
_entity.id
_entity.type
_entity.pdbx_description
1 polymer ?
#
loop_
_entity_poly.entity_id
_entity_poly.type
_entity_poly.pdbx_seq_one_letter_code
_entity_poly.pdbx_strand_id
1 'polypeptide(L)'
;MSYQNSIDLLPKELIEQVQEYIDGKVIYIPKKQEHKKHWGENTNTKQVLASRNSQICINFQNGMSIKQLSEKYFLTEKSIQRILKQQNL
;
A
#
# COMPACT_ATOMS: atom_id res chain seq x y z
N MET A 1 11.78 -10.28 2.35
CA MET A 1 12.36 -11.02 1.19
C MET A 1 13.77 -11.37 1.60
N SER A 2 14.12 -12.66 1.59
CA SER A 2 15.51 -13.06 1.73
C SER A 2 16.28 -12.59 0.50
N TYR A 3 17.51 -12.12 0.72
CA TYR A 3 18.44 -11.87 -0.38
C TYR A 3 18.69 -13.20 -1.10
N GLN A 4 18.65 -13.18 -2.43
CA GLN A 4 18.99 -14.33 -3.24
C GLN A 4 20.06 -13.90 -4.24
N ASN A 5 21.09 -14.73 -4.40
CA ASN A 5 22.15 -14.47 -5.36
C ASN A 5 21.61 -14.64 -6.78
N SER A 6 21.83 -13.63 -7.63
CA SER A 6 21.37 -13.64 -9.01
C SER A 6 22.04 -14.73 -9.85
N ILE A 7 23.29 -15.11 -9.52
CA ILE A 7 24.04 -16.16 -10.22
C ILE A 7 23.35 -17.53 -10.06
N ASP A 8 22.68 -17.76 -8.93
CA ASP A 8 21.97 -19.01 -8.65
C ASP A 8 20.55 -19.03 -9.25
N LEU A 9 20.06 -17.87 -9.72
CA LEU A 9 18.67 -17.67 -10.14
C LEU A 9 18.48 -17.41 -11.63
N LEU A 10 19.44 -16.73 -12.26
CA LEU A 10 19.32 -16.24 -13.64
C LEU A 10 20.31 -16.97 -14.57
N PRO A 11 19.94 -17.19 -15.84
CA PRO A 11 20.88 -17.68 -16.84
C PRO A 11 22.08 -16.73 -16.99
N LYS A 12 23.25 -17.31 -17.24
CA LYS A 12 24.50 -16.56 -17.38
C LYS A 12 24.39 -15.47 -18.46
N GLU A 13 23.81 -15.80 -19.60
CA GLU A 13 23.66 -14.90 -20.75
C GLU A 13 22.83 -13.67 -20.39
N LEU A 14 21.80 -13.84 -19.54
CA LEU A 14 20.96 -12.74 -19.08
C LEU A 14 21.71 -11.82 -18.10
N ILE A 15 22.57 -12.40 -17.25
CA ILE A 15 23.41 -11.62 -16.33
C ILE A 15 24.39 -10.76 -17.13
N GLU A 16 25.06 -11.34 -18.14
CA GLU A 16 25.98 -10.62 -19.02
C GLU A 16 25.27 -9.46 -19.74
N GLN A 17 24.07 -9.68 -20.27
CA GLN A 17 23.27 -8.62 -20.88
C GLN A 17 22.90 -7.50 -19.91
N VAL A 18 22.53 -7.82 -18.66
CA VAL A 18 22.24 -6.78 -17.66
C VAL A 18 23.49 -5.97 -17.33
N GLN A 19 24.66 -6.63 -17.27
CA GLN A 19 25.94 -5.98 -17.00
C GLN A 19 26.38 -4.98 -18.09
N GLU A 20 25.91 -5.13 -19.33
CA GLU A 20 26.11 -4.12 -20.38
C GLU A 20 25.47 -2.76 -20.02
N TYR A 21 24.40 -2.76 -19.23
CA TYR A 21 23.71 -1.54 -18.80
C TYR A 21 24.14 -1.08 -17.41
N ILE A 22 24.37 -2.02 -16.48
CA ILE A 22 24.67 -1.74 -15.08
C ILE A 22 25.52 -2.86 -14.45
N ASP A 23 26.63 -2.51 -13.80
CA ASP A 23 27.46 -3.47 -13.07
C ASP A 23 27.70 -3.02 -11.62
N GLY A 24 27.78 -3.98 -10.69
CA GLY A 24 27.99 -3.74 -9.25
C GLY A 24 26.84 -3.07 -8.50
N LYS A 25 25.63 -3.02 -9.06
CA LYS A 25 24.46 -2.36 -8.46
C LYS A 25 23.33 -3.33 -8.13
N VAL A 26 22.56 -3.00 -7.09
CA VAL A 26 21.33 -3.72 -6.74
C VAL A 26 20.15 -3.18 -7.55
N ILE A 27 19.43 -4.08 -8.23
CA ILE A 27 18.21 -3.75 -8.97
C ILE A 27 16.98 -4.44 -8.39
N TYR A 28 15.85 -3.74 -8.45
CA TYR A 28 14.55 -4.30 -8.14
C TYR A 28 13.88 -4.80 -9.43
N ILE A 29 13.53 -6.09 -9.46
CA ILE A 29 12.70 -6.66 -10.52
C ILE A 29 11.23 -6.61 -10.05
N PRO A 30 10.37 -5.79 -10.69
CA PRO A 30 8.96 -5.75 -10.33
C PRO A 30 8.27 -7.08 -10.61
N LYS A 31 7.27 -7.42 -9.78
CA LYS A 31 6.42 -8.59 -10.05
C LYS A 31 5.75 -8.45 -11.42
N LYS A 32 5.67 -9.58 -12.16
CA LYS A 32 4.85 -9.70 -13.35
C LYS A 32 3.42 -9.23 -13.05
N GLN A 33 2.79 -8.56 -14.01
CA GLN A 33 1.46 -7.96 -13.81
C GLN A 33 0.41 -9.00 -13.40
N GLU A 34 0.44 -10.18 -13.99
CA GLU A 34 -0.41 -11.34 -13.64
C GLU A 34 -0.27 -11.79 -12.17
N HIS A 35 0.88 -11.54 -11.54
CA HIS A 35 1.16 -11.86 -10.14
C HIS A 35 1.13 -10.63 -9.23
N LYS A 36 0.80 -9.45 -9.77
CA LYS A 36 0.56 -8.25 -8.97
C LYS A 36 -0.80 -8.41 -8.29
N LYS A 37 -0.75 -8.84 -7.04
CA LYS A 37 -1.90 -8.77 -6.16
C LYS A 37 -2.30 -7.31 -5.95
N HIS A 38 -3.59 -7.07 -5.90
CA HIS A 38 -4.11 -5.75 -5.56
C HIS A 38 -3.70 -5.38 -4.14
N TRP A 39 -3.56 -4.09 -3.88
CA TRP A 39 -3.24 -3.61 -2.54
C TRP A 39 -4.30 -4.09 -1.54
N GLY A 40 -3.85 -4.78 -0.49
CA GLY A 40 -4.72 -5.38 0.53
C GLY A 40 -5.37 -6.70 0.13
N GLU A 41 -4.91 -7.40 -0.91
CA GLU A 41 -5.41 -8.74 -1.27
C GLU A 41 -4.77 -9.86 -0.42
N ASN A 42 -3.55 -9.66 0.07
CA ASN A 42 -2.87 -10.61 0.96
C ASN A 42 -3.19 -10.42 2.45
N THR A 43 -3.95 -9.38 2.79
CA THR A 43 -4.21 -9.00 4.19
C THR A 43 -5.65 -8.53 4.34
N ASN A 44 -6.24 -8.65 5.53
CA ASN A 44 -7.56 -8.07 5.81
C ASN A 44 -7.56 -6.54 5.90
N THR A 45 -6.45 -5.88 5.54
CA THR A 45 -6.26 -4.43 5.67
C THR A 45 -7.33 -3.64 4.89
N LYS A 46 -7.69 -4.09 3.68
CA LYS A 46 -8.72 -3.40 2.87
C LYS A 46 -10.08 -3.40 3.57
N GLN A 47 -10.48 -4.54 4.14
CA GLN A 47 -11.74 -4.68 4.88
C GLN A 47 -11.74 -3.87 6.18
N VAL A 48 -10.64 -3.94 6.96
CA VAL A 48 -10.48 -3.19 8.22
C VAL A 48 -10.58 -1.69 7.97
N LEU A 49 -9.91 -1.18 6.92
CA LEU A 49 -9.97 0.24 6.58
C LEU A 49 -11.33 0.67 6.09
N ALA A 50 -12.02 -0.17 5.31
CA ALA A 50 -13.39 0.11 4.86
C ALA A 50 -14.34 0.22 6.07
N SER A 51 -14.31 -0.75 6.97
CA SER A 51 -15.13 -0.76 8.19
C SER A 51 -14.85 0.48 9.07
N ARG A 52 -13.58 0.80 9.31
CA ARG A 52 -13.20 2.01 10.05
C ARG A 52 -13.75 3.27 9.38
N ASN A 53 -13.60 3.40 8.06
CA ASN A 53 -14.05 4.58 7.32
C ASN A 53 -15.57 4.74 7.38
N SER A 54 -16.33 3.64 7.29
CA SER A 54 -17.79 3.65 7.49
C SER A 54 -18.14 4.14 8.91
N GLN A 55 -17.43 3.67 9.93
CA GLN A 55 -17.69 4.11 11.31
C GLN A 55 -17.32 5.60 11.53
N ILE A 56 -16.29 6.11 10.87
CA ILE A 56 -15.95 7.53 10.88
C ILE A 56 -17.12 8.36 10.33
N CYS A 57 -17.72 7.94 9.22
CA CYS A 57 -18.86 8.63 8.60
C CYS A 57 -20.10 8.62 9.51
N ILE A 58 -20.44 7.47 10.11
CA ILE A 58 -21.56 7.34 11.06
C ILE A 58 -21.35 8.27 12.26
N ASN A 59 -20.14 8.27 12.84
CA ASN A 59 -19.84 9.11 13.99
C ASN A 59 -19.88 10.61 13.65
N PHE A 60 -19.46 11.00 12.44
CA PHE A 60 -19.58 12.37 11.95
C PHE A 60 -21.06 12.79 11.81
N GLN A 61 -21.89 11.94 11.20
CA GLN A 61 -23.34 12.16 11.08
C GLN A 61 -24.04 12.26 12.45
N ASN A 62 -23.54 11.52 13.45
CA ASN A 62 -24.00 11.62 14.84
C ASN A 62 -23.45 12.85 15.59
N GLY A 63 -22.80 13.78 14.89
CA GLY A 63 -22.39 15.08 15.44
C GLY A 63 -20.96 15.16 15.98
N MET A 64 -20.12 14.13 15.81
CA MET A 64 -18.70 14.28 16.16
C MET A 64 -17.98 15.24 15.22
N SER A 65 -17.24 16.19 15.78
CA SER A 65 -16.39 17.09 15.00
C SER A 65 -15.19 16.35 14.38
N ILE A 66 -14.60 16.96 13.34
CA ILE A 66 -13.38 16.44 12.70
C ILE A 66 -12.24 16.24 13.71
N LYS A 67 -12.08 17.14 14.67
CA LYS A 67 -11.06 17.04 15.73
C LYS A 67 -11.29 15.83 16.63
N GLN A 68 -12.53 15.60 17.08
CA GLN A 68 -12.86 14.43 17.90
C GLN A 68 -12.65 13.11 17.13
N LEU A 69 -12.97 13.08 15.85
CA LEU A 69 -12.71 11.91 14.99
C LEU A 69 -11.21 11.68 14.78
N SER A 70 -10.45 12.75 14.58
CA SER A 70 -8.99 12.73 14.45
C SER A 70 -8.35 12.08 15.68
N GLU A 71 -8.75 12.50 16.88
CA GLU A 71 -8.30 11.95 18.16
C GLU A 71 -8.75 10.49 18.33
N LYS A 72 -10.04 10.18 18.10
CA LYS A 72 -10.62 8.84 18.29
C LYS A 72 -10.00 7.77 17.40
N TYR A 73 -9.69 8.12 16.15
CA TYR A 73 -9.16 7.17 15.15
C TYR A 73 -7.66 7.27 14.95
N PHE A 74 -6.97 8.14 15.69
CA PHE A 74 -5.53 8.41 15.56
C PHE A 74 -5.15 8.76 14.11
N LEU A 75 -5.96 9.60 13.48
CA LEU A 75 -5.75 10.07 12.11
C LEU A 75 -5.59 11.58 12.13
N THR A 76 -4.86 12.14 11.16
CA THR A 76 -4.84 13.59 11.00
C THR A 76 -6.22 14.10 10.56
N GLU A 77 -6.57 15.32 10.92
CA GLU A 77 -7.82 15.97 10.48
C GLU A 77 -7.98 15.96 8.95
N LYS A 78 -6.88 16.18 8.20
CA LYS A 78 -6.89 16.07 6.73
C LYS A 78 -7.28 14.68 6.23
N SER A 79 -6.86 13.63 6.94
CA SER A 79 -7.23 12.26 6.60
C SER A 79 -8.71 11.99 6.86
N ILE A 80 -9.24 12.50 7.98
CA ILE A 80 -10.68 12.44 8.29
C ILE A 80 -11.49 13.16 7.21
N GLN A 81 -11.13 14.40 6.87
CA GLN A 81 -11.80 15.18 5.81
C GLN A 81 -11.79 14.45 4.46
N ARG A 82 -10.65 13.86 4.10
CA ARG A 82 -10.55 13.06 2.86
C ARG A 82 -11.48 11.86 2.89
N ILE A 83 -11.59 11.16 4.02
CA ILE A 83 -12.48 9.99 4.17
C ILE A 83 -13.94 10.41 4.03
N LEU A 84 -14.35 11.50 4.67
CA LEU A 84 -15.72 12.03 4.58
C LEU A 84 -16.05 12.44 3.13
N LYS A 85 -15.16 13.20 2.48
CA LYS A 85 -15.30 13.62 1.08
C LYS A 85 -15.44 12.44 0.11
N GLN A 86 -14.68 11.36 0.33
CA GLN A 86 -14.74 10.15 -0.51
C GLN A 86 -16.08 9.39 -0.40
N GLN A 87 -16.85 9.65 0.66
CA GLN A 87 -18.15 9.04 0.93
C GLN A 87 -19.32 10.02 0.67
N ASN A 88 -19.05 11.14 -0.02
CA ASN A 88 -20.01 12.22 -0.32
C ASN A 88 -20.64 12.86 0.92
N LEU A 89 -19.88 12.98 2.02
CA LEU A 89 -20.23 13.74 3.22
C LEU A 89 -19.33 14.95 3.41
#